data_AF-A0A0K1PY75-F1
#
_entry.id   AF-A0A0K1PY75-F1
#
_cell.length_a   1.000
_cell.length_b   1.000
_cell.length_c   1.000
_cell.angle_alpha   90.00
_cell.angle_beta   90.00
_cell.angle_gamma   90.00
#
_symmetry.space_group_name_H-M   'P 1'
#
loop_
_entity.id
_entity.type
_entity.pdbx_description
1 polymer ?
#
loop_
_entity_poly.entity_id
_entity_poly.type
_entity_poly.pdbx_seq_one_letter_code
_entity_poly.pdbx_strand_id
1 'polypeptide(L)' 'MDEVQLFMVPVAVGGGTPAFPLRHFVSLDLRETRNFDNTVFLRYAVNRTAK' A
#
# COMPACT_ATOMS: atom_id res chain seq x y z
N MET A 1 12.15 5.74 3.12
CA MET A 1 11.08 4.73 3.03
C MET A 1 11.53 3.73 1.98
N ASP A 2 11.87 2.52 2.41
CA ASP A 2 12.37 1.45 1.52
C ASP A 2 11.34 0.34 1.33
N GLU A 3 10.38 0.25 2.26
CA GLU A 3 9.29 -0.70 2.25
C GLU A 3 7.98 0.00 2.61
N VAL A 4 6.87 -0.52 2.08
CA VAL A 4 5.50 -0.12 2.44
C VAL A 4 4.73 -1.38 2.83
N GLN A 5 4.18 -1.38 4.05
CA GLN A 5 3.34 -2.45 4.58
C GLN A 5 1.91 -1.95 4.72
N LEU A 6 0.95 -2.64 4.11
CA LEU A 6 -0.46 -2.26 4.09
C LEU A 6 -1.34 -3.39 4.63
N PHE A 7 -2.30 -3.03 5.45
CA PHE A 7 -3.45 -3.86 5.77
C PHE A 7 -4.69 -3.26 5.08
N MET A 8 -5.20 -3.93 4.06
CA MET A 8 -6.39 -3.50 3.34
C MET A 8 -7.64 -4.15 3.91
N VAL A 9 -8.52 -3.32 4.45
CA VAL A 9 -9.87 -3.71 4.87
C VAL A 9 -10.86 -3.37 3.75
N PRO A 10 -11.84 -4.24 3.44
CA PRO A 10 -12.77 -4.07 2.32
C PRO A 10 -13.91 -3.13 2.70
N VAL A 11 -13.59 -1.88 2.97
CA VAL A 11 -14.55 -0.82 3.29
C VAL A 11 -14.35 0.35 2.35
N ALA A 12 -15.43 0.81 1.74
CA ALA A 12 -15.43 2.08 1.01
C ALA A 12 -15.63 3.24 2.00
N VAL A 13 -14.73 4.21 1.98
CA VAL A 13 -14.84 5.44 2.79
C VAL A 13 -15.33 6.59 1.91
N GLY A 14 -16.40 7.27 2.32
CA GLY A 14 -16.95 8.44 1.61
C GLY A 14 -16.13 9.72 1.78
N GLY A 15 -15.18 9.73 2.72
CA GLY A 15 -14.28 10.83 3.03
C GLY A 15 -13.39 10.48 4.23
N GLY A 16 -12.28 11.19 4.39
CA GLY A 16 -11.35 10.96 5.50
C GLY A 16 -9.97 11.60 5.27
N THR A 17 -9.08 11.43 6.25
CA THR A 17 -7.69 11.87 6.14
C THR A 17 -6.91 10.88 5.27
N PRO A 18 -6.28 11.31 4.16
CA PRO A 18 -5.44 10.44 3.34
C PRO A 18 -4.33 9.81 4.18
N ALA A 19 -4.14 8.49 4.05
CA ALA A 19 -3.05 7.77 4.72
C ALA A 19 -1.66 8.15 4.20
N PHE A 20 -1.59 8.71 2.98
CA PHE A 20 -0.37 9.11 2.32
C PHE A 20 -0.47 10.54 1.77
N PRO A 21 0.68 11.22 1.57
CA PRO A 21 0.71 12.52 0.91
C PRO A 21 0.04 12.47 -0.46
N LEU A 22 -0.80 13.46 -0.74
CA LEU A 22 -1.43 13.59 -2.04
C LEU A 22 -0.40 13.97 -3.11
N ARG A 23 -0.62 13.53 -4.35
CA ARG A 23 0.20 13.87 -5.53
C ARG A 23 1.66 13.43 -5.46
N HIS A 24 1.98 12.46 -4.60
CA HIS A 24 3.29 11.81 -4.56
C HIS A 24 3.15 10.39 -5.09
N PHE A 25 3.99 10.04 -6.07
CA PHE A 25 3.98 8.73 -6.69
C PHE A 25 5.34 8.09 -6.53
N VAL A 26 5.34 6.82 -6.14
CA VAL A 26 6.53 5.98 -6.04
C VAL A 26 6.22 4.65 -6.69
N SER A 27 7.19 4.10 -7.40
CA SER A 27 7.06 2.77 -7.99
C SER A 27 7.27 1.71 -6.90
N LEU A 28 6.42 0.69 -6.89
CA LEU A 28 6.41 -0.35 -5.87
C LEU A 28 6.49 -1.73 -6.52
N ASP A 29 7.30 -2.60 -5.92
CA ASP A 29 7.34 -4.02 -6.28
C ASP A 29 6.69 -4.83 -5.16
N LEU A 30 5.68 -5.63 -5.50
CA LEU A 30 5.01 -6.51 -4.53
C LEU A 30 5.96 -7.64 -4.10
N ARG A 31 6.16 -7.79 -2.79
CA ARG A 31 7.05 -8.80 -2.20
C ARG A 31 6.32 -9.89 -1.44
N GLU A 32 5.18 -9.56 -0.84
CA GLU A 32 4.36 -10.53 -0.11
C GLU A 32 2.90 -10.13 -0.16
N THR A 33 2.03 -11.13 -0.32
CA THR A 33 0.58 -11.02 -0.12
C THR A 33 0.16 -12.09 0.86
N ARG A 34 -0.60 -11.70 1.89
CA ARG A 34 -1.22 -12.63 2.81
C ARG A 34 -2.69 -12.27 3.00
N ASN A 35 -3.56 -13.24 2.75
CA ASN A 35 -4.98 -13.11 3.01
C ASN A 35 -5.28 -13.53 4.45
N PHE A 36 -6.00 -12.68 5.16
CA PHE A 36 -6.71 -12.99 6.40
C PHE A 36 -8.21 -12.88 6.10
N ASP A 37 -9.06 -13.53 6.91
CA ASP A 37 -10.52 -13.68 6.69
C ASP A 37 -11.16 -12.57 5.85
N ASN A 38 -11.07 -11.31 6.32
CA ASN A 38 -11.63 -10.15 5.62
C ASN A 38 -10.61 -9.02 5.46
N THR A 39 -9.31 -9.31 5.42
CA THR A 39 -8.25 -8.29 5.34
C THR A 39 -7.06 -8.83 4.58
N VAL A 40 -6.46 -8.01 3.72
CA VAL A 40 -5.27 -8.41 2.96
C VAL A 40 -4.06 -7.65 3.48
N PHE A 41 -3.03 -8.37 3.88
CA PHE A 41 -1.72 -7.80 4.12
C PHE A 41 -0.90 -7.81 2.84
N LEU A 42 -0.27 -6.67 2.55
CA LEU A 42 0.62 -6.47 1.42
C LEU A 42 1.93 -5.87 1.88
N ARG A 43 3.04 -6.42 1.39
CA ARG A 43 4.38 -5.86 1.60
C ARG A 43 5.00 -5.51 0.27
N TYR A 44 5.37 -4.24 0.10
CA TYR A 44 5.96 -3.69 -1.10
C TYR A 44 7.36 -3.16 -0.82
N ALA A 45 8.30 -3.42 -1.72
CA ALA A 45 9.55 -2.68 -1.75
C ALA A 45 9.40 -1.44 -2.64
N VAL A 46 10.03 -0.33 -2.25
CA VAL A 46 10.09 0.87 -3.09
C VAL A 46 11.10 0.65 -4.22
N ASN A 47 10.63 0.67 -5.45
CA ASN A 47 11.45 0.55 -6.64
C ASN A 47 12.03 1.91 -7.02
N ARG A 48 13.34 2.09 -6.78
CA ARG A 48 14.06 3.34 -7.07
C ARG A 48 14.56 3.44 -8.52
N THR A 49 14.34 2.41 -9.34
CA THR A 49 14.88 2.30 -10.70
C THR A 49 13.84 2.58 -11.78
N ALA A 50 12.55 2.53 -11.42
CA ALA A 50 11.46 2.87 -12.33
C ALA A 50 11.44 4.39 -12.54
N LYS A 51 11.98 4.82 -13.70
CA LYS A 51 12.05 6.20 -14.16
C LYS A 51 10.93 6.48 -15.16
#